data_AF-A0A5P8SY41-F1
#
_entry.id   AF-A0A5P8SY41-F1
#
_cell.length_a   1.000
_cell.length_b   1.000
_cell.length_c   1.000
_cell.angle_alpha   90.00
_cell.angle_beta   90.00
_cell.angle_gamma   90.00
#
_symmetry.space_group_name_H-M   'P 1'
#
loop_
_entity.id
_entity.type
_entity.pdbx_description
1 polymer ?
#
loop_
_entity_poly.entity_id
_entity_poly.type
_entity_poly.pdbx_seq_one_letter_code
_entity_poly.pdbx_strand_id
1 'polypeptide(L)' 'TRYPETKTLTIGQFKLGLCHGHQVIPWGDLDSLAMLQR' A
#
# COMPACT_ATOMS: atom_id res chain seq x y z
N THR A 1 18.98 -4.87 -8.48
CA THR A 1 18.53 -4.32 -7.19
C THR A 1 17.03 -4.55 -7.09
N ARG A 2 16.52 -5.25 -6.07
CA ARG A 2 15.10 -5.61 -5.98
C ARG A 2 14.39 -4.58 -5.10
N TYR A 3 13.37 -3.90 -5.61
CA TYR A 3 12.55 -2.99 -4.81
C TYR A 3 11.60 -3.78 -3.91
N PRO A 4 11.26 -3.26 -2.71
CA PRO A 4 10.29 -3.92 -1.85
C PRO A 4 8.88 -3.78 -2.43
N GLU A 5 8.09 -4.85 -2.36
CA GLU A 5 6.68 -4.86 -2.82
C GLU A 5 5.78 -3.94 -2.01
N THR A 6 6.09 -3.79 -0.71
CA THR A 6 5.38 -2.89 0.20
C THR A 6 6.38 -2.08 1.01
N LYS A 7 6.10 -0.80 1.24
CA LYS A 7 6.91 0.07 2.10
C LYS A 7 6.02 0.94 2.96
N THR A 8 6.33 1.02 4.24
CA THR A 8 5.72 1.98 5.16
C THR A 8 6.74 3.07 5.48
N LEU A 9 6.31 4.32 5.48
CA LEU A 9 7.14 5.46 5.89
C LEU A 9 6.29 6.48 6.65
N THR A 10 6.96 7.28 7.45
CA THR A 10 6.32 8.39 8.18
C THR A 10 6.86 9.70 7.64
N ILE A 11 5.98 10.63 7.30
CA ILE A 11 6.32 12.00 6.91
C ILE A 11 5.54 12.95 7.82
N GLY A 12 6.26 13.64 8.72
CA GLY A 12 5.62 14.44 9.75
C GLY A 12 4.72 13.58 10.65
N GLN A 13 3.43 13.90 10.69
CA GLN A 13 2.43 13.15 11.46
C GLN A 13 1.69 12.08 10.64
N PHE A 14 2.02 11.92 9.35
CA PHE A 14 1.35 10.97 8.47
C PHE A 14 2.14 9.68 8.33
N LYS A 15 1.45 8.54 8.46
CA LYS A 15 1.97 7.21 8.11
C LYS A 15 1.45 6.83 6.72
N LEU A 16 2.36 6.55 5.80
CA LEU A 16 2.08 6.27 4.40
C LEU A 16 2.47 4.83 4.08
N GLY A 17 1.55 4.08 3.47
CA GLY A 17 1.80 2.79 2.85
C GLY A 17 1.97 2.92 1.34
N LEU A 18 3.00 2.31 0.78
CA LEU A 18 3.25 2.21 -0.66
C LEU A 18 3.27 0.75 -1.06
N CYS A 19 2.61 0.43 -2.18
CA CYS A 19 2.68 -0.88 -2.83
C CYS A 19 2.58 -0.71 -4.35
N HIS A 20 2.93 -1.75 -5.11
CA HIS A 20 2.74 -1.74 -6.56
C HIS A 20 1.26 -1.82 -6.97
N GLY A 21 0.41 -2.42 -6.13
CA GLY A 21 -1.04 -2.50 -6.33
C GLY A 21 -1.53 -3.70 -7.15
N HIS A 22 -0.63 -4.46 -7.78
CA HIS A 22 -1.04 -5.64 -8.57
C HIS A 22 -1.61 -6.77 -7.70
N GLN A 23 -1.30 -6.76 -6.40
CA GLN A 23 -1.82 -7.71 -5.41
C GLN A 23 -3.22 -7.36 -4.91
N VAL A 24 -3.73 -6.15 -5.18
CA VAL A 24 -5.06 -5.72 -4.74
C VAL A 24 -6.05 -6.08 -5.83
N ILE A 25 -6.90 -7.08 -5.61
CA ILE A 25 -7.85 -7.56 -6.61
C ILE A 25 -9.24 -7.67 -5.94
N PRO A 26 -10.31 -7.10 -6.53
CA PRO A 26 -10.34 -6.42 -7.84
C PRO A 26 -9.65 -5.05 -7.83
N TRP A 27 -9.13 -4.63 -9.00
CA TRP A 27 -8.45 -3.34 -9.14
C TRP A 27 -9.44 -2.18 -8.92
N GLY A 28 -9.02 -1.19 -8.14
CA GLY A 28 -9.85 -0.02 -7.83
C GLY A 28 -10.95 -0.27 -6.79
N ASP A 29 -11.04 -1.47 -6.24
CA ASP A 29 -11.98 -1.80 -5.17
C ASP A 29 -11.51 -1.23 -3.82
N LEU A 30 -12.39 -0.44 -3.18
CA LEU A 30 -12.07 0.27 -1.94
C LEU A 30 -11.90 -0.69 -0.77
N ASP A 31 -12.72 -1.74 -0.69
CA ASP A 31 -12.64 -2.73 0.39
C ASP A 31 -11.33 -3.51 0.31
N SER A 32 -10.92 -3.91 -0.90
CA SER A 32 -9.64 -4.56 -1.16
C SER A 32 -8.44 -3.66 -0.82
N LEU A 33 -8.53 -2.35 -1.11
CA LEU A 33 -7.49 -1.39 -0.71
C LEU A 33 -7.44 -1.16 0.80
N ALA A 34 -8.60 -1.10 1.47
CA ALA A 34 -8.68 -0.88 2.91
C ALA A 34 -7.98 -1.99 3.71
N MET A 35 -7.94 -3.22 3.19
CA MET A 35 -7.19 -4.33 3.79
C MET A 35 -5.67 -4.10 3.87
N LEU A 36 -5.13 -3.16 3.09
CA LEU A 36 -3.71 -2.78 3.15
C LEU A 36 -3.41 -1.68 4.18
N GLN A 37 -4.42 -1.04 4.75
CA GLN A 37 -4.24 0.00 5.76
C GLN A 37 -3.67 -0.61 7.05
N ARG A 38 -2.50 -0.13 7.51
CA ARG A 38 -1.77 -0.62 8.70
C ARG A 38 -1.10 0.49 9.47
#